data_AF-X0TMG2-F1
#
_entry.id   AF-X0TMG2-F1
#
_cell.length_a   1.000
_cell.length_b   1.000
_cell.length_c   1.000
_cell.angle_alpha   90.00
_cell.angle_beta   90.00
_cell.angle_gamma   90.00
#
_symmetry.space_group_name_H-M   'P 1'
#
loop_
_entity.id
_entity.type
_entity.pdbx_description
1 polymer ?
#
loop_
_entity_poly.entity_id
_entity_poly.type
_entity_poly.pdbx_seq_one_letter_code
_entity_poly.pdbx_strand_id
1 'polypeptide(L)'
;DAALEFDHDFNWFSDFKRSGDRADEIGDVDIHTESAGWENLARYEHVDFNGHVSLDLSAYAGQEVQIRFHYWFAYYEMWWQVDNVAITGSSPSIPAVSEWGMVVMTLLVLTTGTIVFLKRTAAVP
;
A
#
# COMPACT_ATOMS: atom_id res chain seq x y z
N ASP A 1 -7.25 0.24 -9.69
CA ASP A 1 -5.87 0.73 -9.44
C ASP A 1 -5.67 0.77 -7.93
N ALA A 2 -4.52 0.32 -7.48
CA ALA A 2 -4.08 0.49 -6.10
C ALA A 2 -2.59 0.77 -6.12
N ALA A 3 -2.10 1.70 -5.31
CA ALA A 3 -0.69 2.06 -5.27
C ALA A 3 -0.24 2.38 -3.84
N LEU A 4 1.04 2.12 -3.57
CA LEU A 4 1.77 2.65 -2.43
C LEU A 4 2.58 3.85 -2.90
N GLU A 5 2.28 5.01 -2.33
CA GLU A 5 2.94 6.28 -2.62
C GLU A 5 3.70 6.73 -1.37
N PHE A 6 4.92 7.23 -1.55
CA PHE A 6 5.71 7.80 -0.47
C PHE A 6 6.82 8.69 -1.01
N ASP A 7 7.29 9.61 -0.19
CA ASP A 7 8.53 10.34 -0.43
C ASP A 7 9.65 9.72 0.40
N HIS A 8 10.86 9.70 -0.14
CA HIS A 8 12.02 9.22 0.61
C HIS A 8 13.29 10.00 0.33
N ASP A 9 14.23 9.89 1.27
CA ASP A 9 15.63 10.25 1.13
C ASP A 9 16.48 9.12 1.71
N PHE A 10 16.97 8.26 0.84
CA PHE A 10 17.94 7.21 1.12
C PHE A 10 19.32 7.74 0.79
N ASN A 11 20.10 8.04 1.82
CA ASN A 11 21.44 8.55 1.69
C ASN A 11 22.41 7.39 1.91
N TRP A 12 23.15 7.03 0.87
CA TRP A 12 24.03 5.88 0.88
C TRP A 12 25.45 6.29 1.28
N PHE A 13 25.98 5.61 2.29
CA PHE A 13 27.30 5.84 2.82
C PHE A 13 28.38 5.41 1.83
N SER A 14 28.99 6.41 1.20
CA SER A 14 29.97 6.20 0.12
C SER A 14 31.44 6.21 0.55
N ASP A 15 31.75 6.57 1.79
CA ASP A 15 33.12 6.81 2.27
C ASP A 15 33.94 5.52 2.46
N PHE A 16 33.31 4.34 2.60
CA PHE A 16 34.01 3.05 2.66
C PHE A 16 34.20 2.39 1.28
N LYS A 17 34.18 3.14 0.17
CA LYS A 17 34.49 2.66 -1.19
C LYS A 17 35.90 2.06 -1.40
N ARG A 18 36.74 2.01 -0.35
CA ARG A 18 38.14 1.57 -0.44
C ARG A 18 38.42 0.18 0.16
N SER A 19 37.47 -0.41 0.85
CA SER A 19 37.60 -1.74 1.45
C SER A 19 36.28 -2.45 1.26
N GLY A 20 36.24 -3.39 0.31
CA GLY A 20 35.04 -4.01 -0.26
C GLY A 20 34.19 -4.87 0.68
N ASP A 21 33.98 -4.43 1.93
CA ASP A 21 33.40 -5.23 3.00
C ASP A 21 32.31 -4.51 3.82
N ARG A 22 31.95 -3.24 3.56
CA ARG A 22 31.05 -2.47 4.48
C ARG A 22 30.17 -1.38 3.84
N ALA A 23 29.66 -1.56 2.63
CA ALA A 23 28.75 -0.56 2.05
C ALA A 23 27.49 -1.25 1.48
N ASP A 24 26.84 -2.00 2.36
CA ASP A 24 25.75 -2.92 2.03
C ASP A 24 24.46 -2.55 2.80
N GLU A 25 24.29 -1.28 3.21
CA GLU A 25 22.98 -0.86 3.69
C GLU A 25 21.93 -1.01 2.60
N ILE A 26 20.78 -1.54 3.01
CA ILE A 26 19.67 -1.83 2.13
C ILE A 26 18.42 -1.19 2.71
N GLY A 27 17.75 -0.39 1.89
CA GLY A 27 16.38 0.07 2.11
C GLY A 27 15.44 -0.77 1.28
N ASP A 28 14.74 -1.72 1.89
CA ASP A 28 13.73 -2.54 1.22
C ASP A 28 12.32 -2.03 1.53
N VAL A 29 11.46 -2.01 0.51
CA VAL A 29 10.01 -1.89 0.66
C VAL A 29 9.42 -3.26 0.36
N ASP A 30 8.83 -3.88 1.38
CA ASP A 30 8.30 -5.22 1.29
C ASP A 30 6.78 -5.24 1.50
N ILE A 31 6.12 -6.23 0.92
CA ILE A 31 4.71 -6.56 1.13
C ILE A 31 4.58 -7.96 1.71
N HIS A 32 3.68 -8.11 2.66
CA HIS A 32 3.28 -9.41 3.20
C HIS A 32 1.83 -9.71 2.87
N THR A 33 1.57 -10.90 2.34
CA THR A 33 0.24 -11.48 2.23
C THR A 33 0.19 -12.79 3.03
N GLU A 34 -1.02 -13.23 3.42
CA GLU A 34 -1.17 -14.51 4.11
C GLU A 34 -0.68 -15.71 3.28
N SER A 35 -0.73 -15.61 1.95
CA SER A 35 -0.43 -16.72 1.04
C SER A 35 1.05 -16.81 0.65
N ALA A 36 1.79 -15.69 0.65
CA ALA A 36 3.16 -15.64 0.13
C ALA A 36 4.22 -15.25 1.17
N GLY A 37 3.84 -14.72 2.34
CA GLY A 37 4.81 -14.16 3.28
C GLY A 37 5.37 -12.83 2.76
N TRP A 38 6.59 -12.46 3.19
CA TRP A 38 7.25 -11.22 2.77
C TRP A 38 7.86 -11.34 1.36
N GLU A 39 7.46 -10.43 0.47
CA GLU A 39 7.97 -10.25 -0.89
C GLU A 39 8.51 -8.82 -1.05
N ASN A 40 9.57 -8.63 -1.84
CA ASN A 40 10.16 -7.31 -2.07
C ASN A 40 9.47 -6.59 -3.24
N LEU A 41 9.03 -5.36 -2.99
CA LEU A 41 8.46 -4.45 -3.99
C LEU A 41 9.50 -3.50 -4.58
N ALA A 42 10.43 -3.02 -3.75
CA ALA A 42 11.52 -2.15 -4.15
C ALA A 42 12.73 -2.31 -3.24
N ARG A 43 13.92 -2.07 -3.80
CA ARG A 43 15.20 -2.08 -3.10
C ARG A 43 16.02 -0.85 -3.45
N TYR A 44 16.62 -0.24 -2.43
CA TYR A 44 17.56 0.88 -2.52
C TYR A 44 18.89 0.46 -1.90
N GLU A 45 19.96 0.52 -2.69
CA GLU A 45 21.32 0.16 -2.29
C GLU A 45 22.36 0.79 -3.23
N HIS A 46 23.61 0.91 -2.78
CA HIS A 46 24.80 1.30 -3.55
C HIS A 46 24.85 2.72 -4.13
N VAL A 47 23.79 3.52 -3.97
CA VAL A 47 23.70 4.91 -4.39
C VAL A 47 22.58 5.62 -3.62
N ASP A 48 22.63 6.95 -3.59
CA ASP A 48 21.57 7.76 -3.03
C ASP A 48 20.29 7.66 -3.87
N PHE A 49 19.14 7.60 -3.21
CA PHE A 49 17.83 7.70 -3.84
C PHE A 49 17.00 8.75 -3.10
N ASN A 50 16.38 9.66 -3.85
CA ASN A 50 15.51 10.68 -3.26
C ASN A 50 14.33 10.99 -4.17
N GLY A 51 13.24 11.45 -3.55
CA GLY A 51 12.05 11.94 -4.22
C GLY A 51 10.82 11.05 -3.99
N HIS A 52 9.84 11.24 -4.86
CA HIS A 52 8.55 10.56 -4.79
C HIS A 52 8.58 9.20 -5.48
N VAL A 53 7.98 8.19 -4.85
CA VAL A 53 7.86 6.82 -5.35
C VAL A 53 6.40 6.41 -5.36
N SER A 54 5.98 5.78 -6.46
CA SER A 54 4.66 5.15 -6.62
C SER A 54 4.85 3.70 -7.07
N LEU A 55 4.50 2.74 -6.22
CA LEU A 55 4.56 1.30 -6.49
C LEU A 55 3.15 0.77 -6.76
N ASP A 56 2.97 0.06 -7.87
CA ASP A 56 1.67 -0.55 -8.21
C ASP A 56 1.37 -1.74 -7.28
N LEU A 57 0.22 -1.66 -6.62
CA LEU A 57 -0.32 -2.68 -5.73
C LEU A 57 -1.56 -3.36 -6.32
N SER A 58 -1.88 -3.15 -7.59
CA SER A 58 -3.11 -3.67 -8.21
C SER A 58 -3.24 -5.20 -8.12
N ALA A 59 -2.12 -5.93 -8.11
CA ALA A 59 -2.09 -7.39 -7.91
C ALA A 59 -2.59 -7.84 -6.53
N TYR A 60 -2.55 -6.95 -5.54
CA TYR A 60 -2.90 -7.20 -4.14
C TYR A 60 -4.29 -6.64 -3.78
N ALA A 61 -5.03 -6.07 -4.73
CA ALA A 61 -6.33 -5.48 -4.50
C ALA A 61 -7.32 -6.50 -3.89
N GLY A 62 -7.99 -6.10 -2.81
CA GLY A 62 -8.96 -6.94 -2.10
C GLY A 62 -8.34 -7.99 -1.15
N GLN A 63 -7.01 -8.02 -1.02
CA GLN A 63 -6.31 -8.85 -0.03
C GLN A 63 -6.00 -8.03 1.22
N GLU A 64 -5.88 -8.71 2.37
CA GLU A 64 -5.28 -8.12 3.56
C GLU A 64 -3.76 -8.21 3.43
N VAL A 65 -3.08 -7.07 3.54
CA VAL A 65 -1.63 -6.97 3.34
C VAL A 65 -0.97 -6.13 4.42
N GLN A 66 0.33 -6.36 4.63
CA GLN A 66 1.17 -5.50 5.46
C GLN A 66 2.31 -4.95 4.61
N ILE A 67 2.62 -3.67 4.76
CA ILE A 67 3.76 -3.03 4.12
C ILE A 67 4.85 -2.81 5.16
N ARG A 68 6.11 -3.04 4.78
CA ARG A 68 7.28 -2.78 5.62
C ARG A 68 8.31 -1.97 4.87
N PHE A 69 8.78 -0.91 5.52
CA PHE A 69 10.02 -0.23 5.16
C PHE A 69 11.12 -0.82 6.05
N HIS A 70 12.06 -1.55 5.45
CA HIS A 70 13.08 -2.31 6.16
C HIS A 70 14.45 -1.75 5.82
N TYR A 71 15.00 -0.96 6.76
CA TYR A 71 16.38 -0.48 6.67
C TYR A 71 17.30 -1.43 7.43
N TRP A 72 18.21 -2.09 6.74
CA TRP A 72 19.02 -3.15 7.33
C TRP A 72 20.44 -3.20 6.75
N PHE A 73 21.30 -3.98 7.43
CA PHE A 73 22.76 -3.93 7.27
C PHE A 73 23.39 -2.54 7.49
N ALA A 74 22.67 -1.62 8.14
CA ALA A 74 23.14 -0.31 8.53
C ALA A 74 23.78 -0.34 9.94
N TYR A 75 25.11 -0.50 10.00
CA TYR A 75 25.86 -0.58 11.27
C TYR A 75 26.52 0.75 11.68
N TYR A 76 27.03 1.49 10.71
CA TYR A 76 27.59 2.86 10.84
C TYR A 76 27.34 3.64 9.54
N GLU A 77 26.20 3.37 8.93
CA GLU A 77 25.84 3.92 7.64
C GLU A 77 25.09 5.23 7.83
N MET A 78 24.64 5.83 6.72
CA MET A 78 23.98 7.13 6.76
C MET A 78 22.54 7.00 7.23
N TRP A 79 21.56 7.33 6.40
CA TRP A 79 20.17 7.35 6.83
C TRP A 79 19.22 6.97 5.72
N TRP A 80 18.07 6.48 6.14
CA TRP A 80 16.90 6.44 5.29
C TRP A 80 15.73 7.13 5.98
N GLN A 81 15.20 8.14 5.31
CA GLN A 81 14.01 8.87 5.70
C GLN A 81 12.86 8.48 4.77
N VAL A 82 11.67 8.28 5.35
CA VAL A 82 10.43 7.97 4.64
C VAL A 82 9.35 8.90 5.18
N ASP A 83 8.63 9.57 4.28
CA ASP A 83 7.57 10.52 4.62
C ASP A 83 6.41 10.44 3.61
N ASN A 84 5.28 11.11 3.92
CA ASN A 84 4.11 11.22 3.06
C ASN A 84 3.56 9.88 2.55
N VAL A 85 3.62 8.84 3.40
CA VAL A 85 3.16 7.50 3.04
C VAL A 85 1.65 7.47 2.85
N ALA A 86 1.20 7.06 1.68
CA ALA A 86 -0.20 6.90 1.32
C ALA A 86 -0.44 5.57 0.60
N ILE A 87 -1.57 4.95 0.87
CA ILE A 87 -2.13 3.89 0.03
C ILE A 87 -3.29 4.52 -0.73
N THR A 88 -3.17 4.55 -2.06
CA THR A 88 -4.21 5.09 -2.94
C THR A 88 -4.84 3.96 -3.74
N GLY A 89 -6.06 4.18 -4.20
CA GLY A 89 -6.73 3.24 -5.08
C GLY A 89 -8.20 3.59 -5.29
N SER A 90 -8.75 3.14 -6.41
CA SER A 90 -10.18 3.26 -6.67
C SER A 90 -10.95 2.33 -5.75
N SER A 91 -11.76 2.89 -4.86
CA SER A 91 -12.84 2.11 -4.25
C SER A 91 -13.80 1.67 -5.36
N PRO A 92 -14.29 0.41 -5.35
CA PRO A 92 -15.35 0.04 -6.26
C PRO A 92 -16.52 1.01 -6.04
N SER A 93 -16.93 1.72 -7.10
CA SER A 93 -18.14 2.51 -7.04
C SER A 93 -19.27 1.56 -6.66
N ILE A 94 -19.95 1.80 -5.54
CA ILE A 94 -21.24 1.16 -5.31
C ILE A 94 -22.10 1.59 -6.51
N PRO A 95 -22.55 0.66 -7.38
CA PRO A 95 -23.36 1.05 -8.50
C PRO A 95 -24.59 1.77 -7.92
N ALA A 96 -24.77 3.04 -8.28
CA ALA A 96 -26.01 3.72 -7.99
C ALA A 96 -27.11 2.90 -8.67
N VAL A 97 -27.91 2.20 -7.87
CA VAL A 97 -29.12 1.57 -8.40
C VAL A 97 -30.01 2.70 -8.88
N SER A 98 -30.32 2.70 -10.18
CA SER A 98 -31.30 3.63 -10.74
C SER A 98 -32.61 3.53 -9.94
N GLU A 99 -33.42 4.58 -9.94
CA GLU A 99 -34.72 4.56 -9.26
C GLU A 99 -35.55 3.32 -9.66
N TRP A 100 -35.48 2.94 -10.95
CA TRP A 100 -36.08 1.72 -11.46
C TRP A 100 -35.40 0.43 -10.97
N GLY A 101 -34.07 0.41 -10.85
CA GLY A 101 -33.34 -0.69 -10.24
C GLY A 101 -33.73 -0.92 -8.78
N MET A 102 -33.94 0.15 -8.01
CA MET A 102 -34.45 0.05 -6.65
C MET A 102 -35.91 -0.43 -6.60
N VAL A 103 -36.77 0.04 -7.50
CA VAL A 103 -38.18 -0.38 -7.56
C VAL A 103 -38.29 -1.87 -7.92
N VAL A 104 -37.54 -2.34 -8.92
CA VAL A 104 -37.52 -3.74 -9.33
C VAL A 104 -36.97 -4.62 -8.21
N MET A 105 -35.88 -4.22 -7.55
CA MET A 105 -35.34 -4.95 -6.40
C MET A 105 -36.31 -4.96 -5.22
N THR A 106 -36.97 -3.84 -4.92
CA THR A 106 -37.99 -3.74 -3.87
C THR A 106 -39.18 -4.66 -4.16
N LEU A 107 -39.65 -4.68 -5.42
CA LEU A 107 -40.74 -5.56 -5.86
C LEU A 107 -40.34 -7.04 -5.72
N LEU A 108 -39.11 -7.39 -6.12
CA LEU A 108 -38.59 -8.75 -6.02
C LEU A 108 -38.46 -9.20 -4.56
N VAL A 109 -38.00 -8.32 -3.66
CA VAL A 109 -37.88 -8.55 -2.21
C VAL A 109 -39.26 -8.69 -1.55
N LEU A 110 -40.26 -7.92 -1.97
CA LEU A 110 -41.64 -8.04 -1.50
C LEU A 110 -42.30 -9.36 -1.93
N THR A 111 -41.91 -9.93 -3.08
CA THR A 111 -42.46 -11.20 -3.57
C THR A 111 -41.71 -12.43 -3.07
N THR A 112 -40.46 -12.30 -2.60
CA THR A 112 -39.59 -13.44 -2.20
C THR A 112 -39.24 -13.51 -0.71
N GLY A 113 -39.38 -12.42 0.05
CA GLY A 113 -39.30 -12.42 1.52
C GLY A 113 -37.91 -12.26 2.12
N THR A 114 -37.59 -11.01 2.47
CA THR A 114 -36.61 -10.51 3.48
C THR A 114 -35.11 -10.42 3.13
N ILE A 115 -34.56 -9.20 3.21
CA ILE A 115 -33.19 -8.91 3.68
C ILE A 115 -33.23 -7.67 4.61
N VAL A 116 -32.50 -7.73 5.73
CA VAL A 116 -32.35 -6.64 6.72
C VAL A 116 -31.25 -5.67 6.29
N PHE A 117 -31.57 -4.38 6.13
CA PHE A 117 -30.58 -3.31 5.92
C PHE A 117 -30.27 -2.60 7.24
N LEU A 118 -29.02 -2.71 7.72
CA LEU A 118 -28.48 -1.84 8.78
C LEU A 118 -27.96 -0.55 8.12
N LYS A 119 -28.72 0.54 8.20
CA LYS A 119 -28.25 1.86 7.79
C LYS A 119 -27.27 2.37 8.85
N ARG A 120 -25.96 2.43 8.55
CA ARG A 120 -25.04 3.25 9.34
C ARG A 120 -25.29 4.71 8.97
N THR A 121 -25.79 5.50 9.91
CA THR A 121 -25.77 6.96 9.78
C THR A 121 -24.36 7.38 10.20
N ALA A 122 -23.59 7.96 9.29
CA ALA A 122 -22.36 8.65 9.70
C ALA A 122 -22.77 9.82 10.61
N ALA A 123 -22.18 9.90 11.80
CA ALA A 123 -22.33 11.06 12.65
C ALA A 123 -21.76 12.27 11.90
N VAL A 124 -22.57 13.30 11.70
CA VAL A 124 -22.12 14.60 11.21
C VAL A 124 -21.41 15.31 12.38
N PRO A 125 -20.25 15.95 12.15
CA PRO A 125 -19.42 16.56 13.20
C PRO A 125 -20.14 17.66 14.01
#